data_AF-A0A6N8V8P8-F1
#
_entry.id   AF-A0A6N8V8P8-F1
#
_cell.length_a   1.000
_cell.length_b   1.000
_cell.length_c   1.000
_cell.angle_alpha   90.00
_cell.angle_beta   90.00
_cell.angle_gamma   90.00
#
_symmetry.space_group_name_H-M   'P 1'
#
loop_
_entity.id
_entity.type
_entity.pdbx_description
1 polymer ?
#
loop_
_entity_poly.entity_id
_entity_poly.type
_entity_poly.pdbx_seq_one_letter_code
_entity_poly.pdbx_strand_id
1 'polypeptide(L)'
;MFQSYRILFVIYGVGIAVGVRELYLSRVGEPVDWGSDRWADMTEVVRQVNPQDPDTDFLEGVQSIVRGAEGDFVTHFEDALDAGVKHNEFLLRDYAQHLLASGGDWRQVNDAVNRWRENYPFSNETLTLEMGSGPRSQADISILNRELRAVPWIGDVELEPYEAGGRQAWRVHITFRPPRPVDVREAVAAVSILSVPEADRGRLAVTCTTLTDCTVAPRSGR
;
A
#
# COMPACT_ATOMS: atom_id res chain seq x y z
N MET A 1 -13.04 47.37 19.86
CA MET A 1 -13.27 46.60 18.61
C MET A 1 -12.01 45.98 17.99
N PHE A 2 -10.78 46.46 18.29
CA PHE A 2 -9.53 45.95 17.68
C PHE A 2 -8.83 44.77 18.40
N GLN A 3 -9.20 44.43 19.65
CA GLN A 3 -8.54 43.34 20.39
C GLN A 3 -9.03 41.94 19.98
N SER A 4 -10.32 41.79 19.68
CA SER A 4 -10.92 40.49 19.33
C SER A 4 -10.40 39.93 18.00
N TYR A 5 -10.08 40.81 17.03
CA TYR A 5 -9.51 40.39 15.75
C TYR A 5 -8.04 39.95 15.85
N ARG A 6 -7.26 40.48 16.80
CA ARG A 6 -5.85 40.10 17.00
C ARG A 6 -5.73 38.68 17.53
N ILE A 7 -6.60 38.30 18.46
CA ILE A 7 -6.63 36.93 19.00
C ILE A 7 -7.03 35.93 17.91
N LEU A 8 -8.03 36.28 17.08
CA LEU A 8 -8.44 35.42 15.97
C LEU A 8 -7.32 35.23 14.94
N PHE A 9 -6.57 36.29 14.63
CA PHE A 9 -5.43 36.23 13.71
C PHE A 9 -4.29 35.37 14.26
N VAL A 10 -4.03 35.44 15.57
CA VAL A 10 -3.02 34.60 16.23
C VAL A 10 -3.44 33.13 16.21
N ILE A 11 -4.71 32.83 16.50
CA ILE A 11 -5.22 31.46 16.48
C ILE A 11 -5.17 30.87 15.06
N TYR A 12 -5.61 31.63 14.05
CA TYR A 12 -5.52 31.19 12.65
C TYR A 12 -4.07 31.06 12.19
N GLY A 13 -3.19 31.98 12.59
CA GLY A 13 -1.77 31.93 12.26
C GLY A 13 -1.07 30.70 12.86
N VAL A 14 -1.38 30.35 14.11
CA VAL A 14 -0.88 29.13 14.75
C VAL A 14 -1.47 27.89 14.08
N GLY A 15 -2.76 27.88 13.76
CA GLY A 15 -3.41 26.77 13.06
C GLY A 15 -2.82 26.51 11.66
N ILE A 16 -2.54 27.57 10.91
CA ILE A 16 -1.90 27.48 9.59
C ILE A 16 -0.43 27.06 9.74
N ALA A 17 0.31 27.59 10.72
CA ALA A 17 1.70 27.21 10.93
C ALA A 17 1.84 25.73 11.35
N VAL A 18 0.95 25.24 12.22
CA VAL A 18 0.88 23.83 12.59
C VAL A 18 0.46 22.99 11.39
N GLY A 19 -0.59 23.38 10.65
CA GLY A 19 -1.04 22.66 9.47
C GLY A 19 0.02 22.57 8.36
N VAL A 20 0.76 23.65 8.11
CA VAL A 20 1.87 23.68 7.14
C VAL A 20 3.06 22.88 7.65
N ARG A 21 3.36 22.91 8.95
CA ARG A 21 4.42 22.10 9.56
C ARG A 21 4.11 20.61 9.49
N GLU A 22 2.88 20.20 9.82
CA GLU A 22 2.45 18.81 9.71
C GLU A 22 2.44 18.34 8.24
N LEU A 23 1.98 19.18 7.32
CA LEU A 23 2.03 18.88 5.88
C LEU A 23 3.46 18.79 5.32
N TYR A 24 4.39 19.54 5.92
CA TYR A 24 5.81 19.46 5.59
C TYR A 24 6.45 18.22 6.22
N LEU A 25 6.16 17.91 7.49
CA LEU A 25 6.63 16.70 8.17
C LEU A 25 6.08 15.42 7.53
N SER A 26 4.83 15.43 7.04
CA SER A 26 4.25 14.30 6.31
C SER A 26 4.87 14.12 4.92
N ARG A 27 5.56 15.14 4.38
CA ARG A 27 6.21 15.10 3.06
C ARG A 27 7.74 14.96 3.13
N VAL A 28 8.35 15.29 4.26
CA VAL A 28 9.81 15.37 4.46
C VAL A 28 10.28 14.52 5.64
N GLY A 29 9.36 13.87 6.37
CA GLY A 29 9.73 12.87 7.36
C GLY A 29 10.61 11.83 6.70
N GLU A 30 11.82 11.64 7.24
CA GLU A 30 12.62 10.48 6.91
C GLU A 30 11.70 9.25 7.03
N PRO A 31 11.69 8.35 6.03
CA PRO A 31 10.95 7.11 6.17
C PRO A 31 11.35 6.49 7.49
N VAL A 32 10.38 6.05 8.29
CA VAL A 32 10.66 5.41 9.58
C VAL A 32 11.65 4.29 9.30
N ASP A 33 12.88 4.44 9.81
CA ASP A 33 13.89 3.41 9.71
C ASP A 33 13.60 2.38 10.80
N TRP A 34 12.72 1.44 10.46
CA TRP A 34 12.33 0.32 11.30
C TRP A 34 13.53 -0.53 11.73
N GLY A 35 14.64 -0.47 10.99
CA GLY A 35 15.89 -1.14 11.28
C GLY A 35 16.84 -0.40 12.22
N SER A 36 16.50 0.83 12.62
CA SER A 36 17.36 1.64 13.47
C SER A 36 17.39 1.18 14.92
N ASP A 37 18.54 1.33 15.59
CA ASP A 37 18.69 1.07 17.03
C ASP A 37 17.69 1.86 17.87
N ARG A 38 17.32 3.06 17.40
CA ARG A 38 16.32 3.93 18.04
C ARG A 38 14.92 3.34 18.01
N TRP A 39 14.55 2.65 16.92
CA TRP A 39 13.29 1.93 16.81
C TRP A 39 13.27 0.70 17.73
N ALA A 40 14.41 0.01 17.81
CA ALA A 40 14.59 -1.15 18.68
C ALA A 40 14.38 -0.79 20.16
N ASP A 41 15.04 0.28 20.61
CA ASP A 41 14.93 0.79 21.99
C ASP A 41 13.52 1.25 22.34
N MET A 42 12.82 1.92 21.41
CA MET A 42 11.46 2.39 21.63
C MET A 42 10.47 1.24 21.78
N THR A 43 10.57 0.22 20.93
CA THR A 43 9.76 -1.00 21.04
C THR A 43 9.99 -1.70 22.39
N GLU A 44 11.24 -1.81 22.83
CA GLU A 44 11.57 -2.42 24.13
C GLU A 44 10.97 -1.64 25.31
N VAL A 45 10.99 -0.30 25.25
CA VAL A 45 10.33 0.54 26.25
C VAL A 45 8.82 0.33 26.25
N VAL A 46 8.19 0.33 25.07
CA VAL A 46 6.73 0.13 24.95
C VAL A 46 6.34 -1.26 25.46
N ARG A 47 7.10 -2.30 25.13
CA ARG A 47 6.94 -3.66 25.65
C ARG A 47 6.99 -3.73 27.17
N GLN A 48 7.90 -3.00 27.80
CA GLN A 48 7.99 -2.97 29.26
C GLN A 48 6.83 -2.19 29.91
N VAL A 49 6.34 -1.14 29.25
CA VAL A 49 5.29 -0.26 29.78
C VAL A 49 3.90 -0.87 29.59
N ASN A 50 3.64 -1.49 28.44
CA ASN A 50 2.32 -2.01 28.08
C ASN A 50 2.42 -3.31 27.26
N PRO A 51 2.86 -4.43 27.87
CA PRO A 51 3.17 -5.69 27.18
C PRO A 51 1.96 -6.39 26.56
N GLN A 52 0.74 -6.01 26.95
CA GLN A 52 -0.51 -6.59 26.41
C GLN A 52 -1.21 -5.62 25.46
N ASP A 53 -0.56 -4.49 25.14
CA ASP A 53 -1.10 -3.57 24.17
C ASP A 53 -0.94 -4.16 22.77
N PRO A 54 -2.00 -4.15 21.97
CA PRO A 54 -1.88 -4.60 20.59
C PRO A 54 -0.94 -3.71 19.73
N ASP A 55 -0.67 -2.46 20.12
CA ASP A 55 0.38 -1.65 19.50
C ASP A 55 1.79 -2.18 19.85
N THR A 56 1.97 -2.85 20.99
CA THR A 56 3.23 -3.55 21.34
C THR A 56 3.46 -4.73 20.40
N ASP A 57 2.43 -5.55 20.17
CA ASP A 57 2.50 -6.70 19.26
C ASP A 57 2.87 -6.23 17.83
N PHE A 58 2.34 -5.10 17.39
CA PHE A 58 2.73 -4.47 16.13
C PHE A 58 4.22 -4.12 16.07
N LEU A 59 4.74 -3.42 17.08
CA LEU A 59 6.14 -3.01 17.12
C LEU A 59 7.08 -4.22 17.11
N GLU A 60 6.70 -5.29 17.83
CA GLU A 60 7.42 -6.57 17.83
C GLU A 60 7.37 -7.25 16.47
N GLY A 61 6.20 -7.31 15.81
CA GLY A 61 6.06 -7.85 14.46
C GLY A 61 6.96 -7.12 13.46
N VAL A 62 6.99 -5.79 13.50
CA VAL A 62 7.86 -4.98 12.63
C VAL A 62 9.34 -5.26 12.89
N GLN A 63 9.75 -5.44 14.16
CA GLN A 63 11.13 -5.88 14.46
C GLN A 63 11.44 -7.28 13.93
N SER A 64 10.47 -8.18 13.92
CA SER A 64 10.64 -9.52 13.38
C SER A 64 10.92 -9.49 11.88
N ILE A 65 10.26 -8.62 11.10
CA ILE A 65 10.64 -8.38 9.68
C ILE A 65 12.09 -7.91 9.58
N VAL A 66 12.49 -6.91 10.36
CA VAL A 66 13.85 -6.34 10.34
C VAL A 66 14.90 -7.40 10.65
N ARG A 67 14.58 -8.36 11.53
CA ARG A 67 15.46 -9.46 11.92
C ARG A 67 15.40 -10.66 10.98
N GLY A 68 14.61 -10.61 9.91
CA GLY A 68 14.44 -11.71 8.95
C GLY A 68 13.58 -12.86 9.47
N ALA A 69 12.78 -12.64 10.51
CA ALA A 69 11.85 -13.60 11.10
C ALA A 69 10.41 -13.33 10.60
N GLU A 70 10.18 -13.52 9.30
CA GLU A 70 8.88 -13.22 8.66
C GLU A 70 7.70 -14.01 9.23
N GLY A 71 7.93 -15.24 9.73
CA GLY A 71 6.87 -16.04 10.36
C GLY A 71 6.36 -15.45 11.68
N ASP A 72 7.25 -14.79 12.43
CA ASP A 72 6.89 -14.15 13.70
C ASP A 72 6.10 -12.86 13.44
N PHE A 73 6.38 -12.14 12.35
CA PHE A 73 5.60 -10.98 11.91
C PHE A 73 4.12 -11.34 11.72
N VAL A 74 3.82 -12.39 10.95
CA VAL A 74 2.42 -12.78 10.68
C VAL A 74 1.70 -13.13 11.98
N THR A 75 2.35 -13.87 12.88
CA THR A 75 1.78 -14.28 14.17
C THR A 75 1.45 -13.07 15.04
N HIS A 76 2.42 -12.17 15.27
CA HIS A 76 2.21 -10.95 16.06
C HIS A 76 1.13 -10.04 15.45
N PHE A 77 1.02 -10.01 14.12
CA PHE A 77 -0.02 -9.22 13.44
C PHE A 77 -1.41 -9.82 13.59
N GLU A 78 -1.56 -11.14 13.47
CA GLU A 78 -2.85 -11.81 13.67
C GLU A 78 -3.33 -11.63 15.12
N ASP A 79 -2.43 -11.75 16.10
CA ASP A 79 -2.73 -11.49 17.51
C ASP A 79 -3.17 -10.04 17.76
N ALA A 80 -2.47 -9.06 17.17
CA ALA A 80 -2.84 -7.63 17.26
C ALA A 80 -4.20 -7.34 16.61
N LEU A 81 -4.50 -7.99 15.49
CA LEU A 81 -5.78 -7.85 14.79
C LEU A 81 -6.93 -8.45 15.61
N ASP A 82 -6.72 -9.61 16.22
CA ASP A 82 -7.70 -10.28 17.08
C ASP A 82 -7.97 -9.49 18.36
N ALA A 83 -6.94 -8.81 18.89
CA ALA A 83 -7.07 -7.88 20.01
C ALA A 83 -7.70 -6.52 19.64
N GLY A 84 -7.98 -6.29 18.35
CA GLY A 84 -8.82 -5.20 17.88
C GLY A 84 -8.09 -3.92 17.46
N VAL A 85 -6.84 -4.00 16.99
CA VAL A 85 -6.13 -2.85 16.38
C VAL A 85 -6.77 -2.46 15.06
N LYS A 86 -7.87 -1.73 15.17
CA LYS A 86 -8.52 -1.05 14.04
C LYS A 86 -7.94 0.34 13.82
N HIS A 87 -7.18 0.85 14.79
CA HIS A 87 -6.74 2.25 14.87
C HIS A 87 -5.33 2.52 14.32
N ASN A 88 -4.64 1.51 13.81
CA ASN A 88 -3.31 1.70 13.22
C ASN A 88 -3.35 1.47 11.70
N GLU A 89 -3.41 2.56 10.93
CA GLU A 89 -3.43 2.54 9.47
C GLU A 89 -2.18 1.89 8.88
N PHE A 90 -1.00 2.21 9.43
CA PHE A 90 0.28 1.68 8.98
C PHE A 90 0.32 0.16 9.12
N LEU A 91 -0.19 -0.36 10.24
CA LEU A 91 -0.32 -1.80 10.48
C LEU A 91 -1.17 -2.47 9.41
N LEU A 92 -2.39 -1.98 9.19
CA LEU A 92 -3.31 -2.58 8.22
C LEU A 92 -2.75 -2.52 6.79
N ARG A 93 -2.09 -1.42 6.43
CA ARG A 93 -1.40 -1.26 5.15
C ARG A 93 -0.25 -2.25 5.00
N ASP A 94 0.65 -2.30 5.97
CA ASP A 94 1.91 -3.07 5.88
C ASP A 94 1.63 -4.57 5.87
N TYR A 95 0.63 -5.03 6.63
CA TYR A 95 0.16 -6.41 6.56
C TYR A 95 -0.37 -6.76 5.17
N ALA A 96 -1.24 -5.92 4.60
CA ALA A 96 -1.77 -6.12 3.26
C ALA A 96 -0.67 -6.12 2.19
N GLN A 97 0.30 -5.20 2.31
CA GLN A 97 1.44 -5.09 1.42
C GLN A 97 2.37 -6.31 1.53
N HIS A 98 2.62 -6.80 2.75
CA HIS A 98 3.43 -8.00 2.98
C HIS A 98 2.78 -9.23 2.38
N LEU A 99 1.49 -9.47 2.63
CA LEU A 99 0.75 -10.60 2.04
C LEU A 99 0.78 -10.57 0.51
N LEU A 100 0.66 -9.39 -0.09
CA LEU A 100 0.75 -9.24 -1.54
C LEU A 100 2.18 -9.53 -2.06
N ALA A 101 3.19 -8.97 -1.40
CA ALA A 101 4.59 -9.10 -1.82
C ALA A 101 5.15 -10.52 -1.66
N SER A 102 4.69 -11.27 -0.65
CA SER A 102 5.07 -12.67 -0.43
C SER A 102 4.31 -13.65 -1.33
N GLY A 103 3.35 -13.17 -2.12
CA GLY A 103 2.53 -14.02 -2.99
C GLY A 103 1.52 -14.87 -2.22
N GLY A 104 0.98 -14.34 -1.12
CA GLY A 104 -0.03 -15.00 -0.29
C GLY A 104 -1.34 -15.34 -1.03
N ASP A 105 -2.26 -16.02 -0.34
CA ASP A 105 -3.57 -16.34 -0.96
C ASP A 105 -4.33 -15.04 -1.26
N TRP A 106 -4.85 -14.94 -2.48
CA TRP A 106 -5.53 -13.72 -2.95
C TRP A 106 -6.73 -13.33 -2.09
N ARG A 107 -7.38 -14.29 -1.40
CA ARG A 107 -8.49 -13.98 -0.49
C ARG A 107 -7.99 -13.29 0.76
N GLN A 108 -6.89 -13.78 1.34
CA GLN A 108 -6.25 -13.14 2.50
C GLN A 108 -5.77 -11.73 2.15
N VAL A 109 -5.15 -11.54 0.98
CA VAL A 109 -4.76 -10.21 0.50
C VAL A 109 -5.98 -9.30 0.35
N ASN A 110 -7.05 -9.77 -0.31
CA ASN A 110 -8.27 -8.97 -0.47
C ASN A 110 -8.90 -8.62 0.89
N ASP A 111 -8.96 -9.55 1.83
CA ASP A 111 -9.51 -9.32 3.16
C ASP A 111 -8.68 -8.28 3.93
N ALA A 112 -7.36 -8.37 3.87
CA ALA A 112 -6.45 -7.40 4.50
C ALA A 112 -6.59 -6.00 3.88
N VAL A 113 -6.56 -5.89 2.55
CA VAL A 113 -6.71 -4.61 1.86
C VAL A 113 -8.08 -4.00 2.12
N ASN A 114 -9.16 -4.78 2.05
CA ASN A 114 -10.50 -4.26 2.29
C ASN A 114 -10.69 -3.84 3.75
N ARG A 115 -10.17 -4.61 4.73
CA ARG A 115 -10.17 -4.21 6.14
C ARG A 115 -9.44 -2.88 6.35
N TRP A 116 -8.28 -2.72 5.74
CA TRP A 116 -7.55 -1.46 5.75
C TRP A 116 -8.41 -0.30 5.22
N ARG A 117 -9.00 -0.48 4.03
CA ARG A 117 -9.82 0.52 3.34
C ARG A 117 -11.13 0.86 4.07
N GLU A 118 -11.71 -0.09 4.77
CA GLU A 118 -12.92 0.13 5.57
C GLU A 118 -12.64 0.97 6.81
N ASN A 119 -11.48 0.78 7.46
CA ASN A 119 -11.08 1.57 8.63
C ASN A 119 -10.51 2.94 8.23
N TYR A 120 -9.87 3.04 7.05
CA TYR A 120 -9.23 4.27 6.53
C TYR A 120 -9.69 4.61 5.10
N PRO A 121 -10.96 4.98 4.89
CA PRO A 121 -11.52 5.20 3.55
C PRO A 121 -10.88 6.39 2.80
N PHE A 122 -10.28 7.34 3.53
CA PHE A 122 -9.62 8.53 3.00
C PHE A 122 -8.08 8.46 3.10
N SER A 123 -7.52 7.27 3.32
CA SER A 123 -6.08 7.04 3.25
C SER A 123 -5.48 7.57 1.94
N ASN A 124 -4.34 8.25 2.04
CA ASN A 124 -3.53 8.69 0.89
C ASN A 124 -2.41 7.70 0.53
N GLU A 125 -2.29 6.62 1.29
CA GLU A 125 -1.31 5.58 1.07
C GLU A 125 -1.66 4.75 -0.17
N THR A 126 -0.65 4.10 -0.74
CA THR A 126 -0.78 3.33 -1.97
C THR A 126 -0.55 1.83 -1.73
N LEU A 127 -1.17 1.01 -2.57
CA LEU A 127 -0.80 -0.39 -2.72
C LEU A 127 0.25 -0.52 -3.81
N THR A 128 1.35 -1.20 -3.51
CA THR A 128 2.45 -1.37 -4.46
C THR A 128 2.42 -2.77 -5.07
N LEU A 129 2.41 -2.84 -6.41
CA LEU A 129 2.47 -4.09 -7.16
C LEU A 129 3.79 -4.17 -7.95
N GLU A 130 4.59 -5.19 -7.66
CA GLU A 130 5.84 -5.47 -8.36
C GLU A 130 5.58 -6.09 -9.74
N MET A 131 6.26 -5.60 -10.78
CA MET A 131 6.06 -6.04 -12.17
C MET A 131 7.28 -6.72 -12.79
N GLY A 132 8.41 -6.74 -12.10
CA GLY A 132 9.68 -7.20 -12.68
C GLY A 132 10.07 -6.33 -13.87
N SER A 133 10.21 -6.91 -15.07
CA SER A 133 10.76 -6.20 -16.24
C SER A 133 9.93 -5.01 -16.76
N GLY A 134 8.62 -4.98 -16.47
CA GLY A 134 7.73 -3.87 -16.79
C GLY A 134 7.63 -3.44 -18.27
N PRO A 135 7.16 -2.20 -18.55
CA PRO A 135 7.01 -1.68 -19.90
C PRO A 135 8.37 -1.42 -20.59
N ARG A 136 8.46 -1.73 -21.88
CA ARG A 136 9.65 -1.54 -22.72
C ARG A 136 9.55 -0.32 -23.64
N SER A 137 8.37 0.28 -23.73
CA SER A 137 8.09 1.40 -24.62
C SER A 137 7.00 2.32 -24.07
N GLN A 138 6.87 3.51 -24.66
CA GLN A 138 5.76 4.42 -24.36
C GLN A 138 4.38 3.81 -24.72
N ALA A 139 4.35 2.92 -25.71
CA ALA A 139 3.14 2.18 -26.07
C ALA A 139 2.73 1.22 -24.93
N ASP A 140 3.70 0.51 -24.33
CA ASP A 140 3.44 -0.36 -23.17
C ASP A 140 2.89 0.43 -21.98
N ILE A 141 3.48 1.59 -21.67
CA ILE A 141 3.00 2.50 -20.62
C ILE A 141 1.55 2.93 -20.89
N SER A 142 1.24 3.28 -22.14
CA SER A 142 -0.11 3.70 -22.53
C SER A 142 -1.14 2.57 -22.41
N ILE A 143 -0.73 1.34 -22.74
CA ILE A 143 -1.56 0.14 -22.58
C ILE A 143 -1.79 -0.13 -21.08
N LEU A 144 -0.73 -0.21 -20.27
CA LEU A 144 -0.82 -0.42 -18.83
C LEU A 144 -1.75 0.58 -18.16
N ASN A 145 -1.56 1.87 -18.43
CA ASN A 145 -2.39 2.92 -17.86
C ASN A 145 -3.86 2.75 -18.22
N ARG A 146 -4.17 2.33 -19.46
CA ARG A 146 -5.55 2.05 -19.87
C ARG A 146 -6.13 0.86 -19.13
N GLU A 147 -5.39 -0.25 -19.03
CA GLU A 147 -5.88 -1.46 -18.34
C GLU A 147 -6.07 -1.21 -16.84
N LEU A 148 -5.11 -0.56 -16.18
CA LEU A 148 -5.19 -0.21 -14.76
C LEU A 148 -6.35 0.76 -14.48
N ARG A 149 -6.56 1.78 -15.32
CA ARG A 149 -7.68 2.72 -15.16
C ARG A 149 -9.05 2.09 -15.43
N ALA A 150 -9.11 0.94 -16.10
CA ALA A 150 -10.34 0.19 -16.29
C ALA A 150 -10.76 -0.58 -15.03
N VAL A 151 -9.83 -0.80 -14.08
CA VAL A 151 -10.12 -1.46 -12.81
C VAL A 151 -10.98 -0.54 -11.93
N PRO A 152 -12.18 -0.98 -11.46
CA PRO A 152 -13.16 -0.07 -10.85
C PRO A 152 -12.71 0.62 -9.57
N TRP A 153 -11.94 -0.08 -8.74
CA TRP A 153 -11.46 0.39 -7.44
C TRP A 153 -10.13 1.17 -7.53
N ILE A 154 -9.51 1.25 -8.71
CA ILE A 154 -8.31 2.05 -8.93
C ILE A 154 -8.71 3.52 -9.19
N GLY A 155 -8.21 4.41 -8.36
CA GLY A 155 -8.40 5.86 -8.46
C GLY A 155 -7.35 6.52 -9.33
N ASP A 156 -6.08 6.31 -8.99
CA ASP A 156 -4.92 6.78 -9.73
C ASP A 156 -3.80 5.73 -9.71
N VAL A 157 -2.86 5.86 -10.65
CA VAL A 157 -1.69 4.97 -10.76
C VAL A 157 -0.43 5.75 -11.09
N GLU A 158 0.64 5.40 -10.40
CA GLU A 158 1.99 5.87 -10.69
C GLU A 158 2.89 4.67 -11.03
N LEU A 159 3.62 4.78 -12.14
CA LEU A 159 4.57 3.77 -12.60
C LEU A 159 5.97 4.25 -12.27
N GLU A 160 6.67 3.51 -11.41
CA GLU A 160 8.03 3.84 -10.99
C GLU A 160 9.02 2.79 -11.50
N PRO A 161 10.04 3.18 -12.29
CA PRO A 161 11.18 2.33 -12.56
C PRO A 161 12.16 2.36 -11.39
N TYR A 162 12.74 1.20 -11.06
CA TYR A 162 13.78 1.08 -10.04
C TYR A 162 14.87 0.08 -10.46
N GLU A 163 16.01 0.07 -9.77
CA GLU A 163 17.06 -0.93 -10.00
C GLU A 163 16.98 -2.06 -8.98
N ALA A 164 16.95 -3.30 -9.45
CA ALA A 164 16.98 -4.51 -8.63
C ALA A 164 18.03 -5.48 -9.18
N GLY A 165 19.07 -5.78 -8.38
CA GLY A 165 20.11 -6.74 -8.79
C GLY A 165 20.83 -6.35 -10.10
N GLY A 166 21.06 -5.06 -10.32
CA GLY A 166 21.71 -4.54 -11.53
C GLY A 166 20.85 -4.61 -12.80
N ARG A 167 19.54 -4.81 -12.66
CA ARG A 167 18.57 -4.78 -13.77
C ARG A 167 17.48 -3.75 -13.46
N GLN A 168 17.00 -3.09 -14.51
CA GLN A 168 15.82 -2.24 -14.40
C GLN A 168 14.59 -3.11 -14.13
N ALA A 169 13.85 -2.73 -13.10
CA ALA A 169 12.56 -3.28 -12.71
C ALA A 169 11.52 -2.16 -12.62
N TRP A 170 10.26 -2.54 -12.47
CA TRP A 170 9.13 -1.63 -12.37
C TRP A 170 8.17 -2.04 -11.28
N ARG A 171 7.56 -1.04 -10.66
CA ARG A 171 6.45 -1.18 -9.72
C ARG A 171 5.32 -0.23 -10.08
N VAL A 172 4.11 -0.58 -9.66
CA VAL A 172 2.92 0.29 -9.75
C VAL A 172 2.52 0.69 -8.35
N HIS A 173 2.38 1.98 -8.11
CA HIS A 173 1.70 2.51 -6.94
C HIS A 173 0.25 2.80 -7.30
N ILE A 174 -0.67 2.21 -6.55
CA ILE A 174 -2.10 2.29 -6.80
C ILE A 174 -2.75 3.10 -5.69
N THR A 175 -3.37 4.22 -6.06
CA THR A 175 -4.27 4.96 -5.18
C THR A 175 -5.69 4.44 -5.34
N PHE A 176 -6.38 4.22 -4.24
CA PHE A 176 -7.71 3.64 -4.23
C PHE A 176 -8.82 4.65 -4.56
N ARG A 177 -9.87 4.17 -5.23
CA ARG A 177 -11.14 4.87 -5.38
C ARG A 177 -12.13 4.38 -4.30
N PRO A 178 -12.41 5.18 -3.26
CA PRO A 178 -13.47 4.84 -2.31
C PRO A 178 -14.86 4.90 -2.96
N PRO A 179 -15.86 4.10 -2.52
CA PRO A 179 -15.82 3.04 -1.51
C PRO A 179 -15.83 1.63 -2.15
N ARG A 180 -15.12 1.42 -3.27
CA ARG A 180 -15.20 0.15 -4.00
C ARG A 180 -14.39 -0.95 -3.28
N PRO A 181 -14.94 -2.17 -3.13
CA PRO A 181 -14.17 -3.29 -2.63
C PRO A 181 -13.05 -3.62 -3.63
N VAL A 182 -11.89 -3.95 -3.09
CA VAL A 182 -10.70 -4.32 -3.84
C VAL A 182 -10.72 -5.80 -4.14
N ASP A 183 -10.46 -6.14 -5.41
CA ASP A 183 -10.00 -7.46 -5.82
C ASP A 183 -8.65 -7.30 -6.51
N VAL A 184 -7.57 -7.66 -5.81
CA VAL A 184 -6.19 -7.46 -6.29
C VAL A 184 -5.90 -8.22 -7.59
N ARG A 185 -6.65 -9.29 -7.87
CA ARG A 185 -6.52 -10.06 -9.12
C ARG A 185 -6.83 -9.21 -10.35
N GLU A 186 -7.70 -8.20 -10.22
CA GLU A 186 -8.00 -7.27 -11.32
C GLU A 186 -6.78 -6.41 -11.69
N ALA A 187 -6.03 -5.95 -10.68
CA ALA A 187 -4.78 -5.21 -10.90
C ALA A 187 -3.67 -6.12 -11.45
N VAL A 188 -3.55 -7.35 -10.92
CA VAL A 188 -2.61 -8.36 -11.45
C VAL A 188 -2.93 -8.67 -12.92
N ALA A 189 -4.21 -8.84 -13.26
CA ALA A 189 -4.64 -9.05 -14.63
C ALA A 189 -4.29 -7.86 -15.54
N ALA A 190 -4.52 -6.63 -15.05
CA ALA A 190 -4.22 -5.40 -15.78
C ALA A 190 -2.72 -5.27 -16.10
N VAL A 191 -1.82 -5.56 -15.15
CA VAL A 191 -0.37 -5.50 -15.43
C VAL A 191 0.11 -6.69 -16.27
N SER A 192 -0.54 -7.84 -16.15
CA SER A 192 -0.22 -9.07 -16.89
C SER A 192 -0.51 -8.95 -18.39
N ILE A 193 -1.20 -7.90 -18.85
CA ILE A 193 -1.40 -7.61 -20.28
C ILE A 193 -0.10 -7.51 -21.06
N LEU A 194 1.01 -7.13 -20.40
CA LEU A 194 2.31 -7.03 -21.06
C LEU A 194 2.89 -8.40 -21.45
N SER A 195 2.43 -9.49 -20.83
CA SER A 195 2.78 -10.86 -21.24
C SER A 195 2.14 -11.25 -22.58
N VAL A 196 1.06 -10.58 -22.99
CA VAL A 196 0.38 -10.81 -24.26
C VAL A 196 1.17 -10.18 -25.40
N PRO A 197 1.33 -10.85 -26.56
CA PRO A 197 1.97 -10.25 -27.73
C PRO A 197 1.34 -8.92 -28.13
N GLU A 198 2.18 -7.93 -28.46
CA GLU A 198 1.75 -6.55 -28.73
C GLU A 198 0.59 -6.45 -29.73
N ALA A 199 0.64 -7.27 -30.80
CA ALA A 199 -0.37 -7.31 -31.85
C ALA A 199 -1.78 -7.72 -31.36
N ASP A 200 -1.88 -8.41 -30.22
CA ASP A 200 -3.11 -9.01 -29.72
C ASP A 200 -3.69 -8.30 -28.48
N ARG A 201 -2.92 -7.42 -27.83
CA ARG A 201 -3.33 -6.72 -26.59
C ARG A 201 -4.61 -5.89 -26.71
N GLY A 202 -4.99 -5.45 -27.92
CA GLY A 202 -6.24 -4.74 -28.17
C GLY A 202 -7.47 -5.64 -28.26
N ARG A 203 -7.29 -6.95 -28.50
CA ARG A 203 -8.36 -7.93 -28.75
C ARG A 203 -8.50 -8.94 -27.63
N LEU A 204 -7.45 -9.11 -26.82
CA LEU A 204 -7.40 -10.05 -25.72
C LEU A 204 -7.53 -9.33 -24.37
N ALA A 205 -8.12 -10.00 -23.40
CA ALA A 205 -8.17 -9.62 -22.01
C ALA A 205 -7.45 -10.68 -21.19
N VAL A 206 -6.85 -10.26 -20.08
CA VAL A 206 -6.28 -11.15 -19.08
C VAL A 206 -7.25 -11.22 -17.91
N THR A 207 -7.46 -12.41 -17.37
CA THR A 207 -8.22 -12.64 -16.14
C THR A 207 -7.46 -13.59 -15.24
N CYS A 208 -7.32 -13.27 -13.96
CA CYS A 208 -6.56 -14.10 -13.04
C CYS A 208 -7.48 -14.80 -12.03
N THR A 209 -7.26 -16.09 -11.83
CA THR A 209 -7.94 -16.91 -10.82
C THR A 209 -7.24 -16.80 -9.46
N THR A 210 -5.91 -16.63 -9.47
CA THR A 210 -5.03 -16.37 -8.32
C THR A 210 -4.11 -15.18 -8.62
N LEU A 211 -3.10 -14.92 -7.77
CA LEU A 211 -2.10 -13.87 -8.03
C LEU A 211 -1.08 -14.26 -9.13
N THR A 212 -1.01 -15.53 -9.50
CA THR A 212 -0.01 -16.05 -10.44
C THR A 212 -0.61 -16.83 -11.60
N ASP A 213 -1.85 -17.32 -11.45
CA ASP A 213 -2.58 -18.04 -12.49
C ASP A 213 -3.50 -17.08 -13.24
N CYS A 214 -3.03 -16.66 -14.42
CA CYS A 214 -3.74 -15.75 -15.31
C CYS A 214 -3.99 -16.41 -16.66
N THR A 215 -5.21 -16.24 -17.16
CA THR A 215 -5.66 -16.77 -18.44
C THR A 215 -5.96 -15.62 -19.40
N VAL A 216 -5.74 -15.88 -20.68
CA VAL A 216 -5.98 -14.91 -21.75
C VAL A 216 -7.20 -15.35 -22.54
N ALA A 217 -8.18 -14.46 -22.69
CA ALA A 217 -9.40 -14.71 -23.44
C ALA A 217 -9.68 -13.57 -24.43
N PRO A 218 -10.45 -13.80 -25.50
CA PRO A 218 -10.96 -12.72 -26.32
C PRO A 218 -11.73 -11.72 -25.45
N ARG A 219 -11.51 -10.42 -25.68
CA ARG A 219 -12.36 -9.38 -25.08
C ARG A 219 -13.79 -9.64 -25.55
N SER A 220 -14.67 -9.98 -24.61
CA SER A 220 -16.10 -9.99 -24.87
C SER A 220 -16.50 -8.60 -25.36
N GLY A 221 -16.82 -8.52 -26.65
CA GLY A 221 -17.24 -7.28 -27.29
C GLY A 221 -18.46 -6.69 -26.58
N ARG A 222 -18.50 -5.36 -26.51
CA ARG A 222 -19.78 -4.65 -26.44
C ARG A 222 -20.61 -4.96 -27.67
#